data_AF-A0A3N7HIH7-F1
#
_entry.id   AF-A0A3N7HIH7-F1
#
_cell.length_a   1.000
_cell.length_b   1.000
_cell.length_c   1.000
_cell.angle_alpha   90.00
_cell.angle_beta   90.00
_cell.angle_gamma   90.00
#
_symmetry.space_group_name_H-M   'P 1'
#
loop_
_entity.id
_entity.type
_entity.pdbx_description
1 polymer ?
#
loop_
_entity_poly.entity_id
_entity_poly.type
_entity_poly.pdbx_seq_one_letter_code
_entity_poly.pdbx_strand_id
1 'polypeptide(L)'
;MVNFFVAVVVVVVTGGNPYSRLMALQRMGIVDNYERIRDFSVAVIGVVAGLLVQNTLKFLLQFGHVSPYLGYNSLKDYFPTMEMRPNPQCSNAACLERQKEYLLEKPAGDAAIRAKMEAEALLVPEGPLHADNEWDISVVDDSEPEKTDATSSDEFQKPPAAEPATTSFDDIEELRKQLDALNAD
;
A
#
# COMPACT_ATOMS: atom_id res chain seq x y z
N MET A 1 -17.20 42.36 11.66
CA MET A 1 -17.69 41.50 12.75
C MET A 1 -18.22 40.23 12.09
N VAL A 2 -17.37 39.20 11.97
CA VAL A 2 -17.71 37.97 11.25
C VAL A 2 -18.07 36.92 12.30
N ASN A 3 -19.35 36.56 12.38
CA ASN A 3 -19.84 35.58 13.33
C ASN A 3 -19.28 34.18 12.97
N PHE A 4 -18.37 33.68 13.80
CA PHE A 4 -17.99 32.27 13.79
C PHE A 4 -19.08 31.48 14.50
N PHE A 5 -19.80 30.64 13.75
CA PHE A 5 -20.75 29.70 14.29
C PHE A 5 -19.97 28.57 14.97
N VAL A 6 -19.81 28.64 16.30
CA VAL A 6 -19.19 27.56 17.08
C VAL A 6 -20.22 26.44 17.21
N ALA A 7 -20.10 25.41 16.37
CA ALA A 7 -20.79 24.15 16.57
C ALA A 7 -20.18 23.48 17.81
N VAL A 8 -20.91 23.46 18.92
CA VAL A 8 -20.54 22.69 20.11
C VAL A 8 -20.68 21.22 19.75
N VAL A 9 -19.57 20.58 19.40
CA VAL A 9 -19.54 19.14 19.13
C VAL A 9 -19.48 18.42 20.48
N VAL A 10 -20.63 17.92 20.93
CA VAL A 10 -20.67 16.97 22.05
C VAL A 10 -20.16 15.63 21.52
N VAL A 11 -18.86 15.38 21.67
CA VAL A 11 -18.23 14.12 21.23
C VAL A 11 -18.50 13.02 22.26
N VAL A 12 -19.40 12.10 21.91
CA VAL A 12 -19.56 10.82 22.59
C VAL A 12 -18.37 9.92 22.20
N VAL A 13 -17.76 9.27 23.20
CA VAL A 13 -16.65 8.32 23.02
C VAL A 13 -17.22 7.06 22.36
N THR A 14 -17.18 7.01 21.03
CA THR A 14 -17.52 5.84 20.22
C THR A 14 -16.28 5.38 19.45
N GLY A 15 -16.19 4.09 19.13
CA GLY A 15 -15.06 3.50 18.41
C GLY A 15 -14.82 4.05 17.00
N GLY A 16 -15.80 4.78 16.44
CA GLY A 16 -15.71 5.40 15.12
C GLY A 16 -15.13 6.82 15.10
N ASN A 17 -14.88 7.45 16.25
CA ASN A 17 -14.33 8.81 16.29
C ASN A 17 -12.79 8.78 16.49
N PRO A 18 -11.99 9.26 15.52
CA PRO A 18 -10.53 9.23 15.60
C PRO A 18 -9.97 10.09 16.76
N TYR A 19 -10.76 11.00 17.33
CA TYR A 19 -10.36 11.87 18.44
C TYR A 19 -10.73 11.32 19.83
N SER A 20 -11.39 10.16 19.90
CA SER A 20 -11.89 9.57 21.14
C SER A 20 -10.80 9.36 22.20
N ARG A 21 -9.62 8.88 21.78
CA ARG A 21 -8.45 8.68 22.66
C ARG A 21 -7.85 10.00 23.17
N LEU A 22 -7.92 11.04 22.35
CA LEU A 22 -7.34 12.35 22.64
C LEU A 22 -8.23 13.15 23.60
N MET A 23 -9.55 13.03 23.42
CA MET A 23 -10.54 13.57 24.36
C MET A 23 -10.51 12.87 25.73
N ALA A 24 -10.11 11.59 25.79
CA ALA A 24 -9.89 10.90 27.06
C ALA A 24 -8.75 11.52 27.87
N LEU A 25 -7.64 11.91 27.22
CA LEU A 25 -6.51 12.57 27.89
C LEU A 25 -6.86 13.93 28.48
N GLN A 26 -7.77 14.66 27.82
CA GLN A 26 -8.30 15.93 28.34
C GLN A 26 -9.18 15.70 29.58
N ARG A 27 -10.00 14.64 29.60
CA ARG A 27 -10.79 14.27 30.79
C ARG A 27 -9.95 13.75 31.96
N MET A 28 -8.77 13.20 31.68
CA MET A 28 -7.80 12.78 32.70
C MET A 28 -6.98 13.95 33.28
N GLY A 29 -7.19 15.19 32.82
CA GLY A 29 -6.48 16.37 33.31
C GLY A 29 -5.00 16.40 32.94
N ILE A 30 -4.58 15.57 31.98
CA ILE A 30 -3.17 15.52 31.51
C ILE A 30 -2.92 16.63 30.48
N VAL A 31 -3.94 17.02 29.70
CA VAL A 31 -3.86 18.06 28.66
C VAL A 31 -5.09 18.96 28.76
N ASP A 32 -4.90 20.26 28.99
CA ASP A 32 -6.00 21.20 29.27
C ASP A 32 -6.95 21.41 28.08
N ASN A 33 -6.38 21.67 26.89
CA ASN A 33 -7.15 21.96 25.69
C ASN A 33 -6.51 21.33 24.46
N TYR A 34 -7.03 20.17 24.05
CA TYR A 34 -6.52 19.44 22.90
C TYR A 34 -6.78 20.16 21.57
N GLU A 35 -7.81 21.01 21.48
CA GLU A 35 -8.15 21.72 20.24
C GLU A 35 -7.05 22.69 19.80
N ARG A 36 -6.24 23.20 20.75
CA ARG A 36 -5.09 24.07 20.45
C ARG A 36 -4.03 23.40 19.59
N ILE A 37 -3.95 22.07 19.53
CA ILE A 37 -2.97 21.39 18.67
C ILE A 37 -3.24 21.66 17.18
N ARG A 38 -4.49 21.98 16.81
CA ARG A 38 -4.86 22.38 15.45
C ARG A 38 -4.32 23.76 15.07
N ASP A 39 -4.08 24.61 16.07
CA ASP A 39 -3.48 25.93 15.86
C ASP A 39 -1.96 25.83 15.60
N PHE A 40 -1.34 24.71 16.01
CA PHE A 40 0.08 24.43 15.81
C PHE A 40 0.28 23.44 14.65
N SER A 41 0.19 23.93 13.41
CA SER A 41 0.34 23.15 12.16
C SER A 41 1.79 22.74 11.81
N VAL A 42 2.68 22.65 12.81
CA VAL A 42 4.12 22.38 12.61
C VAL A 42 4.36 21.03 11.93
N ALA A 43 3.61 19.99 12.33
CA ALA A 43 3.77 18.65 11.78
C ALA A 43 3.35 18.57 10.30
N VAL A 44 2.20 19.14 9.93
CA VAL A 44 1.70 19.09 8.54
C VAL A 44 2.61 19.87 7.60
N ILE A 45 3.05 21.07 8.00
CA ILE A 45 3.98 21.88 7.22
C ILE A 45 5.33 21.16 7.07
N GLY A 46 5.83 20.53 8.13
CA GLY A 46 7.07 19.75 8.10
C GLY A 46 7.00 18.57 7.14
N VAL A 47 5.90 17.81 7.14
CA VAL A 47 5.68 16.71 6.20
C VAL A 47 5.65 17.22 4.76
N VAL A 48 4.90 18.28 4.48
CA VAL A 48 4.81 18.86 3.13
C VAL A 48 6.17 19.38 2.65
N ALA A 49 6.93 20.05 3.51
CA ALA A 49 8.27 20.52 3.18
C ALA A 49 9.22 19.35 2.85
N GLY A 50 9.22 18.28 3.66
CA GLY A 50 10.02 17.08 3.41
C GLY A 50 9.68 16.42 2.07
N LEU A 51 8.40 16.25 1.76
CA LEU A 51 7.94 15.69 0.50
C LEU A 51 8.36 16.55 -0.70
N LEU A 52 8.31 17.88 -0.58
CA LEU A 52 8.75 18.80 -1.62
C LEU A 52 10.27 18.70 -1.87
N VAL A 53 11.08 18.69 -0.82
CA VAL A 53 12.54 18.53 -0.94
C VAL A 53 12.88 17.19 -1.59
N GLN A 54 12.21 16.11 -1.16
CA GLN A 54 12.41 14.79 -1.74
C GLN A 54 12.04 14.77 -3.24
N ASN A 55 10.93 15.38 -3.64
CA ASN A 55 10.55 15.47 -5.05
C ASN A 55 11.54 16.32 -5.87
N THR A 56 12.06 17.38 -5.26
CA THR A 56 13.09 18.24 -5.87
C THR A 56 14.40 17.47 -6.09
N LEU A 57 14.84 16.70 -5.09
CA LEU A 57 16.04 15.86 -5.21
C LEU A 57 15.87 14.81 -6.30
N LYS A 58 14.73 14.08 -6.31
CA LYS A 58 14.41 13.10 -7.36
C LYS A 58 14.48 13.74 -8.75
N PHE A 59 13.94 14.95 -8.90
CA PHE A 59 13.94 15.67 -10.18
C PHE A 59 15.35 16.12 -10.62
N LEU A 60 16.12 16.73 -9.73
CA LEU A 60 17.44 17.30 -10.06
C LEU A 60 18.51 16.22 -10.26
N LEU A 61 18.47 15.17 -9.45
CA LEU A 61 19.46 14.08 -9.48
C LEU A 61 19.01 12.89 -10.36
N GLN A 62 17.83 12.98 -10.99
CA GLN A 62 17.30 12.00 -11.94
C GLN A 62 17.24 10.56 -11.37
N PHE A 63 16.77 10.41 -10.14
CA PHE A 63 16.59 9.10 -9.50
C PHE A 63 15.18 8.93 -8.96
N GLY A 64 14.69 7.69 -8.94
CA GLY A 64 13.33 7.36 -8.51
C GLY A 64 12.24 8.00 -9.39
N HIS A 65 10.99 7.91 -8.93
CA HIS A 65 9.84 8.45 -9.66
C HIS A 65 9.46 9.85 -9.15
N VAL A 66 9.45 10.85 -10.04
CA VAL A 66 8.98 12.22 -9.73
C VAL A 66 7.46 12.28 -9.80
N SER A 67 6.82 12.84 -8.78
CA SER A 67 5.36 12.96 -8.73
C SER A 67 4.95 14.38 -9.17
N PRO A 68 4.19 14.56 -10.26
CA PRO A 68 3.70 15.89 -10.68
C PRO A 68 2.74 16.51 -9.66
N TYR A 69 1.95 15.67 -9.00
CA TYR A 69 1.11 16.05 -7.87
C TYR A 69 1.18 14.97 -6.80
N LEU A 70 1.34 15.41 -5.56
CA LEU A 70 1.26 14.56 -4.37
C LEU A 70 0.45 15.30 -3.31
N GLY A 71 -0.71 14.75 -2.96
CA GLY A 71 -1.52 15.24 -1.86
C GLY A 71 -1.15 14.56 -0.54
N TYR A 72 -1.51 15.20 0.58
CA TYR A 72 -1.41 14.60 1.90
C TYR A 72 -2.70 14.86 2.69
N ASN A 73 -3.38 13.80 3.11
CA ASN A 73 -4.50 13.85 4.03
C ASN A 73 -4.11 13.22 5.37
N SER A 74 -3.77 14.07 6.34
CA SER A 74 -3.30 13.67 7.68
C SER A 74 -4.35 12.96 8.53
N LEU A 75 -5.64 13.05 8.19
CA LEU A 75 -6.69 12.39 8.98
C LEU A 75 -6.83 10.90 8.65
N LYS A 76 -6.42 10.50 7.44
CA LYS A 76 -6.52 9.12 6.94
C LYS A 76 -5.15 8.54 6.58
N ASP A 77 -4.08 9.28 6.87
CA ASP A 77 -2.70 8.99 6.42
C ASP A 77 -2.64 8.58 4.95
N TYR A 78 -3.36 9.35 4.13
CA TYR A 78 -3.57 9.03 2.72
C TYR A 78 -2.79 9.97 1.81
N PHE A 79 -2.06 9.40 0.86
CA PHE A 79 -1.13 10.10 -0.04
C PHE A 79 -1.54 9.91 -1.51
N PRO A 80 -2.54 10.67 -2.02
CA PRO A 80 -2.96 10.54 -3.41
C PRO A 80 -1.93 11.15 -4.36
N THR A 81 -1.56 10.38 -5.38
CA THR A 81 -0.81 10.85 -6.55
C THR A 81 -1.74 10.99 -7.75
N MET A 82 -1.56 12.05 -8.53
CA MET A 82 -2.30 12.26 -9.77
C MET A 82 -1.45 13.03 -10.78
N GLU A 83 -1.87 13.00 -12.03
CA GLU A 83 -1.24 13.75 -13.12
C GLU A 83 -2.18 14.86 -13.59
N MET A 84 -1.79 16.10 -13.33
CA MET A 84 -2.53 17.27 -13.78
C MET A 84 -2.08 17.66 -15.19
N ARG A 85 -3.00 17.64 -16.15
CA ARG A 85 -2.74 18.05 -17.53
C ARG A 85 -2.97 19.57 -17.69
N PRO A 86 -2.20 20.26 -18.55
CA PRO A 86 -2.49 21.64 -18.90
C PRO A 86 -3.89 21.80 -19.52
N ASN A 87 -4.56 22.90 -19.19
CA ASN A 87 -5.86 23.24 -19.78
C ASN A 87 -5.66 23.96 -21.15
N PRO A 88 -6.21 23.44 -22.26
CA PRO A 88 -6.14 24.09 -23.58
C PRO A 88 -6.84 25.46 -23.66
N GLN A 89 -7.75 25.74 -22.74
CA GLN A 89 -8.48 27.01 -22.64
C GLN A 89 -8.01 27.83 -21.43
N CYS A 90 -6.73 27.70 -21.05
CA CYS A 90 -6.16 28.51 -19.97
C CYS A 90 -6.29 30.01 -20.28
N SER A 91 -6.72 30.79 -19.28
CA SER A 91 -6.83 32.26 -19.40
C SER A 91 -5.46 32.96 -19.53
N ASN A 92 -4.37 32.28 -19.16
CA ASN A 92 -3.01 32.81 -19.26
C ASN A 92 -2.41 32.52 -20.64
N ALA A 93 -2.20 33.57 -21.45
CA ALA A 93 -1.62 33.46 -22.79
C ALA A 93 -0.22 32.80 -22.78
N ALA A 94 0.63 33.13 -21.81
CA ALA A 94 1.98 32.56 -21.70
C ALA A 94 1.95 31.06 -21.31
N CYS A 95 0.85 30.57 -20.73
CA CYS A 95 0.66 29.14 -20.52
C CYS A 95 0.35 28.45 -21.85
N LEU A 96 -0.53 29.03 -22.67
CA LEU A 96 -0.89 28.49 -23.99
C LEU A 96 0.30 28.46 -24.95
N GLU A 97 1.19 29.46 -24.90
CA GLU A 97 2.43 29.48 -25.68
C GLU A 97 3.36 28.33 -25.29
N ARG A 98 3.66 28.18 -23.99
CA ARG A 98 4.47 27.06 -23.48
C ARG A 98 3.86 25.69 -23.76
N GLN A 99 2.53 25.59 -23.78
CA GLN A 99 1.86 24.35 -24.19
C GLN A 99 2.19 23.98 -25.63
N LYS A 100 2.23 24.96 -26.56
CA LYS A 100 2.60 24.72 -27.95
C LYS A 100 4.06 24.31 -28.08
N GLU A 101 4.97 24.99 -27.37
CA GLU A 101 6.39 24.64 -27.32
C GLU A 101 6.59 23.22 -26.79
N TYR A 102 5.95 22.89 -25.67
CA TYR A 102 6.01 21.57 -25.06
C TYR A 102 5.49 20.47 -26.00
N LEU A 103 4.42 20.72 -26.78
CA LEU A 103 3.91 19.74 -27.75
C LEU A 103 4.92 19.41 -28.86
N LEU A 104 5.79 20.36 -29.23
CA LEU A 104 6.85 20.14 -30.20
C LEU A 104 8.03 19.36 -29.61
N GLU A 105 8.38 19.61 -28.35
CA GLU A 105 9.53 18.99 -27.67
C GLU A 105 9.22 17.61 -27.08
N LYS A 106 7.96 17.39 -26.67
CA LYS A 106 7.51 16.17 -25.98
C LYS A 106 7.89 14.85 -26.69
N PRO A 107 7.73 14.70 -28.02
CA PRO A 107 8.00 13.42 -28.69
C PRO A 107 9.46 12.98 -28.52
N ALA A 108 10.40 13.93 -28.57
CA ALA A 108 11.83 13.66 -28.40
C ALA A 108 12.16 13.31 -26.94
N GLY A 109 11.58 14.03 -25.97
CA GLY A 109 11.75 13.76 -24.55
C GLY A 109 11.21 12.39 -24.12
N ASP A 110 9.98 12.07 -24.53
CA ASP A 110 9.35 10.78 -24.21
C ASP A 110 10.13 9.60 -24.83
N ALA A 111 10.67 9.77 -26.03
CA ALA A 111 11.52 8.77 -26.67
C ALA A 111 12.84 8.56 -25.92
N ALA A 112 13.47 9.63 -25.46
CA ALA A 112 14.70 9.56 -24.67
C ALA A 112 14.48 8.91 -23.28
N ILE A 113 13.35 9.18 -22.63
CA ILE A 113 13.00 8.54 -21.34
C ILE A 113 12.74 7.05 -21.55
N ARG A 114 11.95 6.66 -22.56
CA ARG A 114 11.73 5.24 -22.89
C ARG A 114 13.02 4.52 -23.21
N ALA A 115 13.88 5.10 -24.04
CA ALA A 115 15.18 4.50 -24.36
C ALA A 115 16.09 4.33 -23.14
N LYS A 116 16.06 5.28 -22.18
CA LYS A 116 16.79 5.14 -20.91
C LYS A 116 16.23 4.01 -20.04
N MET A 117 14.91 3.92 -19.90
CA MET A 117 14.26 2.85 -19.13
C MET A 117 14.50 1.48 -19.76
N GLU A 118 14.42 1.37 -21.09
CA GLU A 118 14.73 0.13 -21.83
C GLU A 118 16.21 -0.26 -21.67
N ALA A 119 17.13 0.70 -21.77
CA ALA A 119 18.55 0.44 -21.55
C ALA A 119 18.85 0.01 -20.10
N GLU A 120 18.19 0.61 -19.11
CA GLU A 120 18.33 0.21 -17.69
C GLU A 120 17.74 -1.17 -17.43
N ALA A 121 16.62 -1.53 -18.07
CA ALA A 121 16.06 -2.87 -18.02
C ALA A 121 16.99 -3.93 -18.64
N LEU A 122 17.69 -3.59 -19.72
CA LEU A 122 18.68 -4.48 -20.37
C LEU A 122 19.98 -4.65 -19.56
N LEU A 123 20.26 -3.75 -18.61
CA LEU A 123 21.40 -3.82 -17.71
C LEU A 123 21.12 -4.63 -16.45
N VAL A 124 19.85 -5.00 -16.19
CA VAL A 124 19.51 -5.94 -15.12
C VAL A 124 20.06 -7.30 -15.53
N PRO A 125 21.06 -7.86 -14.82
CA PRO A 125 21.54 -9.18 -15.14
C PRO A 125 20.38 -10.17 -14.92
N GLU A 126 20.02 -10.90 -15.98
CA GLU A 126 19.24 -12.16 -15.93
C GLU A 126 20.08 -13.25 -15.22
N GLY A 127 20.54 -12.95 -14.01
CA GLY A 127 21.31 -13.85 -13.14
C GLY A 127 20.41 -14.37 -12.02
N PRO A 128 20.75 -15.53 -11.41
CA PRO A 128 20.02 -16.01 -10.24
C PRO A 128 19.95 -14.92 -9.16
N LEU A 129 18.74 -14.47 -8.82
CA LEU A 129 18.49 -13.42 -7.81
C LEU A 129 19.11 -13.79 -6.44
N HIS A 130 19.30 -15.08 -6.21
CA HIS A 130 19.99 -15.65 -5.07
C HIS A 130 21.08 -16.59 -5.58
N ALA A 131 22.32 -16.36 -5.14
CA ALA A 131 23.44 -17.25 -5.44
C ALA A 131 23.22 -18.65 -4.86
N ASP A 132 22.44 -18.74 -3.78
CA ASP A 132 22.15 -19.96 -3.04
C ASP A 132 20.61 -20.09 -2.90
N ASN A 133 20.01 -21.08 -3.56
CA ASN A 133 18.59 -21.46 -3.36
C ASN A 133 18.53 -22.83 -2.67
N GLU A 134 19.09 -22.92 -1.47
CA GLU A 134 19.16 -24.16 -0.68
C GLU A 134 17.78 -24.76 -0.38
N TRP A 135 16.75 -23.92 -0.35
CA TRP A 135 15.39 -24.28 0.05
C TRP A 135 14.43 -24.47 -1.12
N ASP A 136 14.94 -24.56 -2.37
CA ASP A 136 14.16 -24.78 -3.61
C ASP A 136 12.90 -23.90 -3.72
N ILE A 137 13.01 -22.65 -3.28
CA ILE A 137 11.89 -21.70 -3.33
C ILE A 137 11.77 -21.22 -4.78
N SER A 138 10.63 -21.51 -5.42
CA SER A 138 10.32 -21.10 -6.78
C SER A 138 9.33 -19.94 -6.80
N VAL A 139 9.49 -19.03 -7.78
CA VAL A 139 8.52 -17.96 -8.04
C VAL A 139 7.47 -18.53 -8.98
N VAL A 140 6.27 -18.77 -8.47
CA VAL A 140 5.11 -19.14 -9.29
C VAL A 140 4.45 -17.84 -9.77
N ASP A 141 4.14 -17.77 -11.07
CA ASP A 141 3.37 -16.66 -11.63
C ASP A 141 1.88 -16.89 -11.36
N ASP A 142 1.24 -15.99 -10.62
CA ASP A 142 -0.19 -16.05 -10.26
C ASP A 142 -1.14 -15.88 -11.48
N SER A 143 -0.59 -15.74 -12.70
CA SER A 143 -1.32 -15.47 -13.93
C SER A 143 -1.70 -16.72 -14.75
N GLU A 144 -1.27 -17.92 -14.35
CA GLU A 144 -1.65 -19.17 -15.02
C GLU A 144 -2.89 -19.82 -14.37
N PRO A 145 -3.87 -20.34 -15.14
CA PRO A 145 -4.90 -21.21 -14.57
C PRO A 145 -4.23 -22.51 -14.11
N GLU A 146 -4.41 -22.86 -12.83
CA GLU A 146 -3.86 -24.09 -12.24
C GLU A 146 -4.01 -25.29 -13.18
N LYS A 147 -2.89 -25.72 -13.77
CA LYS A 147 -2.78 -27.04 -14.38
C LYS A 147 -2.25 -27.98 -13.31
N THR A 148 -3.17 -28.77 -12.79
CA THR A 148 -2.86 -30.05 -12.16
C THR A 148 -2.07 -30.89 -13.13
N ASP A 149 -0.80 -31.16 -12.84
CA ASP A 149 -0.15 -32.41 -13.23
C ASP A 149 0.98 -32.72 -12.26
N ALA A 150 0.69 -33.69 -11.40
CA ALA A 150 1.67 -34.35 -10.57
C ALA A 150 2.67 -35.11 -11.46
N THR A 151 3.96 -34.95 -11.22
CA THR A 151 4.94 -36.01 -11.45
C THR A 151 5.95 -36.00 -10.31
N SER A 152 6.00 -37.15 -9.66
CA SER A 152 6.69 -37.51 -8.43
C SER A 152 8.11 -37.98 -8.69
N SER A 153 9.03 -37.70 -7.76
CA SER A 153 10.08 -38.63 -7.33
C SER A 153 10.68 -38.22 -5.99
N ASP A 154 10.33 -38.89 -4.88
CA ASP A 154 11.26 -39.76 -4.15
C ASP A 154 10.57 -40.55 -3.02
N GLU A 155 10.37 -41.83 -3.32
CA GLU A 155 10.39 -43.05 -2.51
C GLU A 155 10.21 -43.02 -0.97
N PHE A 156 9.03 -43.49 -0.50
CA PHE A 156 8.93 -44.27 0.74
C PHE A 156 8.06 -45.52 0.50
N GLN A 157 8.60 -46.68 0.85
CA GLN A 157 8.12 -48.01 0.45
C GLN A 157 6.73 -48.38 1.00
N LYS A 158 5.89 -48.92 0.12
CA LYS A 158 4.59 -49.55 0.45
C LYS A 158 4.71 -51.09 0.42
N PRO A 159 4.24 -51.82 1.44
CA PRO A 159 3.78 -53.20 1.30
C PRO A 159 2.27 -53.26 0.97
N PRO A 160 1.76 -54.37 0.39
CA PRO A 160 0.67 -54.32 -0.58
C PRO A 160 -0.75 -54.64 -0.06
N ALA A 161 -1.73 -54.11 -0.81
CA ALA A 161 -3.14 -54.49 -1.12
C ALA A 161 -3.99 -55.28 -0.08
N ALA A 162 -5.29 -55.00 0.14
CA ALA A 162 -6.37 -54.85 -0.85
C ALA A 162 -7.70 -54.36 -0.23
N GLU A 163 -8.37 -53.43 -0.94
CA GLU A 163 -9.82 -53.15 -1.12
C GLU A 163 -10.82 -53.01 0.09
N PRO A 164 -12.11 -52.64 -0.12
CA PRO A 164 -12.57 -51.25 0.05
C PRO A 164 -13.86 -51.13 0.92
N ALA A 165 -13.95 -50.21 1.88
CA ALA A 165 -15.27 -49.91 2.45
C ALA A 165 -15.34 -48.56 3.18
N THR A 166 -16.21 -47.70 2.64
CA THR A 166 -17.21 -46.88 3.36
C THR A 166 -16.81 -46.22 4.68
N THR A 167 -16.70 -44.89 4.63
CA THR A 167 -16.73 -43.98 5.78
C THR A 167 -17.97 -44.26 6.66
N SER A 168 -17.79 -44.78 7.88
CA SER A 168 -18.87 -44.87 8.86
C SER A 168 -18.85 -43.65 9.80
N PHE A 169 -20.06 -43.18 10.11
CA PHE A 169 -20.35 -42.05 11.00
C PHE A 169 -20.00 -42.33 12.47
N ASP A 170 -19.67 -43.58 12.81
CA ASP A 170 -19.46 -44.06 14.18
C ASP A 170 -18.14 -43.56 14.80
N ASP A 171 -17.13 -43.29 13.98
CA ASP A 171 -15.80 -42.84 14.47
C ASP A 171 -15.84 -41.43 15.09
N ILE A 172 -16.75 -40.56 14.63
CA ILE A 172 -16.86 -39.18 15.12
C ILE A 172 -17.53 -39.13 16.50
N GLU A 173 -18.47 -40.04 16.75
CA GLU A 173 -19.23 -40.09 17.99
C GLU A 173 -18.39 -40.68 19.14
N GLU A 174 -17.53 -41.65 18.83
CA GLU A 174 -16.52 -42.19 19.75
C GLU A 174 -15.48 -41.12 20.15
N LEU A 175 -15.00 -40.33 19.18
CA LEU A 175 -14.05 -39.23 19.45
C LEU A 175 -14.64 -38.12 20.32
N ARG A 176 -15.94 -37.80 20.16
CA ARG A 176 -16.63 -36.83 21.03
C ARG A 176 -16.71 -37.33 22.46
N LYS A 177 -17.04 -38.61 22.65
CA LYS A 177 -17.17 -39.22 23.98
C LYS A 177 -15.84 -39.27 24.72
N GLN A 178 -14.74 -39.47 24.01
CA GLN A 178 -13.38 -39.42 24.58
C GLN A 178 -12.98 -38.01 25.00
N LEU A 179 -13.36 -36.98 24.24
CA LEU A 179 -13.09 -35.58 24.57
C LEU A 179 -13.86 -35.12 25.81
N ASP A 180 -15.12 -35.54 25.95
CA ASP A 180 -15.95 -35.19 27.12
C ASP A 180 -15.44 -35.87 28.40
N ALA A 181 -14.91 -37.09 28.30
CA ALA A 181 -14.31 -37.80 29.44
C ALA A 181 -13.00 -37.14 29.91
N LEU A 182 -12.22 -36.54 29.01
CA LEU A 182 -10.97 -35.83 29.35
C LEU A 182 -11.20 -34.46 29.99
N ASN A 183 -12.35 -33.83 29.74
CA ASN A 183 -12.69 -32.52 30.29
C ASN A 183 -13.48 -32.59 31.62
N ALA A 184 -13.73 -33.81 32.12
CA ALA A 184 -14.48 -34.05 33.35
C ALA A 184 -13.61 -34.24 34.60
N ASP A 185 -12.28 -34.11 34.49
CA ASP A 185 -11.32 -34.01 35.61
C ASP A 185 -10.74 -32.59 35.75
#